data_AF-R0J8T4-F1
#
_entry.id   AF-R0J8T4-F1
#
_cell.length_a   1.000
_cell.length_b   1.000
_cell.length_c   1.000
_cell.angle_alpha   90.00
_cell.angle_beta   90.00
_cell.angle_gamma   90.00
#
_symmetry.space_group_name_H-M   'P 1'
#
loop_
_entity.id
_entity.type
_entity.pdbx_description
1 polymer ?
#
loop_
_entity_poly.entity_id
_entity_poly.type
_entity_poly.pdbx_seq_one_letter_code
_entity_poly.pdbx_strand_id
1 'polypeptide(L)' 'DSDRCPDLQRDVYLQDIHCVSSLCKAYFRELPNPLLTYQLYDKFADAVAIQMEEARLVKIKEVLKEL' A
#
# COMPACT_ATOMS: atom_id res chain seq x y z
N ASP A 1 8.10 14.39 17.37
CA ASP A 1 7.18 13.41 17.97
C ASP A 1 6.82 12.19 17.11
N SER A 2 7.49 11.93 15.98
CA SER A 2 7.15 10.79 15.09
C SER A 2 8.01 9.52 15.27
N ASP A 3 8.83 9.41 16.32
CA ASP A 3 9.83 8.34 16.46
C ASP A 3 9.45 7.21 17.45
N ARG A 4 8.18 7.10 17.86
CA ARG A 4 7.76 5.96 18.67
C ARG A 4 7.47 4.76 17.78
N CYS A 5 8.46 3.88 17.66
CA CYS A 5 8.25 2.51 17.18
C CYS A 5 7.15 1.85 18.03
N PRO A 6 6.03 1.40 17.43
CA PRO A 6 4.92 0.83 18.17
C PRO A 6 5.33 -0.50 18.81
N ASP A 7 5.06 -0.63 20.11
CA ASP A 7 5.29 -1.86 20.88
C ASP A 7 4.23 -2.92 20.52
N LEU A 8 4.61 -3.84 19.63
CA LEU A 8 3.75 -4.88 19.09
C LEU A 8 3.59 -6.11 19.99
N GLN A 9 4.30 -6.18 21.12
CA GLN A 9 4.31 -7.37 21.98
C GLN A 9 3.18 -7.38 23.02
N ARG A 10 2.28 -6.40 22.99
CA ARG A 10 1.18 -6.31 23.94
C ARG A 10 0.10 -7.33 23.62
N ASP A 11 -0.41 -7.99 24.66
CA ASP A 11 -1.44 -9.03 24.57
C ASP A 11 -2.68 -8.59 23.76
N VAL A 12 -3.06 -7.32 23.83
CA VAL A 12 -4.18 -6.74 23.07
C VAL A 12 -3.97 -6.85 21.56
N TYR A 13 -2.74 -6.66 21.05
CA TYR A 13 -2.44 -6.73 19.63
C TYR A 13 -2.27 -8.17 19.13
N LEU A 14 -1.89 -9.08 20.03
CA LEU A 14 -1.76 -10.49 19.72
C LEU A 14 -3.13 -11.21 19.68
N GLN A 15 -4.15 -10.65 20.34
CA GLN A 15 -5.51 -11.19 20.36
C GLN A 15 -6.46 -10.54 19.35
N ASP A 16 -6.23 -9.27 18.97
CA ASP A 16 -7.10 -8.54 18.04
C ASP A 16 -6.44 -8.30 16.67
N ILE A 17 -6.86 -9.09 15.68
CA ILE A 17 -6.46 -8.96 14.28
C ILE A 17 -6.72 -7.57 13.68
N HIS A 18 -7.71 -6.83 14.19
CA HIS A 18 -8.03 -5.48 13.71
C HIS A 18 -6.95 -4.47 14.11
N CYS A 19 -6.24 -4.69 15.22
CA CYS A 19 -5.15 -3.83 15.65
C CYS A 19 -3.96 -3.92 14.69
N VAL A 20 -3.55 -5.14 14.32
CA VAL A 20 -2.45 -5.37 13.36
C VAL A 20 -2.83 -4.82 11.98
N SER A 21 -4.06 -5.07 11.51
CA SER A 21 -4.55 -4.50 10.25
C SER A 21 -4.53 -2.97 10.25
N SER A 22 -4.98 -2.35 11.35
CA SER A 22 -5.02 -0.89 11.50
C SER A 22 -3.63 -0.28 11.50
N LEU A 23 -2.68 -0.93 12.16
CA LEU A 23 -1.30 -0.49 12.15
C LEU A 23 -0.69 -0.58 10.74
N CYS A 24 -0.87 -1.69 10.02
CA CYS A 24 -0.37 -1.82 8.65
C CYS A 24 -0.93 -0.72 7.74
N LYS A 25 -2.23 -0.41 7.86
CA LYS A 25 -2.87 0.69 7.11
C LYS A 25 -2.28 2.05 7.48
N ALA A 26 -2.04 2.31 8.76
CA ALA A 26 -1.47 3.57 9.22
C ALA A 26 -0.04 3.75 8.71
N TYR A 27 0.79 2.70 8.80
CA TYR A 27 2.17 2.71 8.34
C TYR A 27 2.29 3.11 6.85
N PHE A 28 1.57 2.42 5.95
CA PHE A 28 1.63 2.76 4.52
C PHE A 28 1.08 4.14 4.19
N ARG A 29 0.13 4.65 4.98
CA ARG A 29 -0.44 6.00 4.81
C ARG A 29 0.51 7.10 5.27
N GLU A 30 1.35 6.84 6.27
CA GLU A 30 2.27 7.81 6.85
C GLU A 30 3.63 7.88 6.13
N LEU A 31 3.86 7.04 5.11
CA LEU A 31 5.08 7.10 4.31
C LEU A 31 5.24 8.49 3.65
N PRO A 32 6.44 9.10 3.69
CA PRO A 32 6.70 10.38 3.01
C PRO A 32 6.46 10.33 1.50
N ASN A 33 6.66 9.15 0.89
CA ASN A 33 6.32 8.83 -0.48
C ASN A 33 5.38 7.61 -0.45
N PRO A 34 4.20 7.66 -1.08
CA PRO A 34 3.26 6.53 -1.09
C PRO A 34 3.91 5.25 -1.60
N LEU A 35 3.38 4.10 -1.20
CA LEU A 35 3.90 2.78 -1.59
C LEU A 35 4.05 2.61 -3.12
N LEU A 36 3.11 3.16 -3.90
CA LEU A 36 3.16 3.12 -5.37
C LEU A 36 3.84 4.35 -6.00
N THR A 37 4.40 5.24 -5.18
CA THR A 37 5.05 6.52 -5.53
C THR A 37 4.17 7.52 -6.26
N TYR A 38 4.51 8.81 -6.16
CA TYR A 38 3.83 9.84 -6.95
C TYR A 38 4.12 9.73 -8.45
N GLN A 39 5.32 9.28 -8.82
CA GLN A 39 5.80 9.26 -10.21
C GLN A 39 5.07 8.23 -11.07
N LEU A 40 4.54 7.17 -10.46
CA LEU A 40 3.80 6.11 -11.16
C LEU A 40 2.28 6.27 -11.04
N TYR A 41 1.79 7.27 -10.30
CA TYR A 41 0.35 7.44 -10.04
C TYR A 41 -0.48 7.48 -11.34
N ASP A 42 -0.09 8.35 -12.28
CA ASP A 42 -0.80 8.50 -13.55
C ASP A 42 -0.75 7.19 -14.37
N LYS A 43 0.39 6.49 -14.37
CA LYS A 43 0.56 5.20 -15.06
C LYS A 43 -0.35 4.11 -14.47
N PHE A 44 -0.49 4.07 -13.15
CA PHE A 44 -1.43 3.16 -12.48
C PHE A 44 -2.88 3.52 -12.77
N ALA A 45 -3.24 4.81 -12.75
CA ALA A 45 -4.58 5.29 -13.07
C ALA A 45 -5.00 4.90 -14.50
N ASP A 46 -4.11 5.12 -15.47
CA ASP A 46 -4.30 4.73 -16.86
C ASP A 46 -4.45 3.21 -17.01
N ALA A 47 -3.64 2.42 -16.29
CA ALA A 47 -3.73 0.97 -16.32
C ALA A 47 -5.07 0.46 -15.78
N VAL A 48 -5.56 1.03 -14.67
CA VAL A 48 -6.82 0.63 -14.02
C VAL A 48 -8.05 1.02 -14.87
N ALA A 49 -7.96 2.08 -15.68
CA ALA A 49 -9.05 2.51 -16.57
C ALA A 49 -9.32 1.54 -17.74
N ILE A 50 -8.43 0.60 -18.02
CA ILE A 50 -8.59 -0.41 -19.08
C ILE A 50 -9.76 -1.34 -18.74
N GLN A 51 -10.73 -1.41 -19.66
CA GLN A 51 -11.97 -2.19 -19.48
C GLN A 51 -11.70 -3.70 -19.52
N MET A 52 -10.96 -4.16 -20.53
CA MET A 52 -10.60 -5.57 -20.70
C MET A 52 -9.65 -6.00 -19.58
N GLU A 53 -10.08 -6.99 -18.79
CA GLU A 53 -9.36 -7.42 -17.59
C GLU A 53 -7.96 -7.97 -17.92
N GLU A 54 -7.82 -8.77 -18.97
CA GLU A 54 -6.54 -9.34 -19.38
C GLU A 54 -5.54 -8.23 -19.75
N ALA A 55 -6.00 -7.22 -20.49
CA ALA A 55 -5.18 -6.08 -20.86
C ALA A 55 -4.82 -5.21 -19.65
N ARG A 56 -5.77 -4.99 -18.72
CA ARG A 56 -5.53 -4.29 -17.46
C ARG A 56 -4.46 -4.98 -16.62
N LEU A 57 -4.52 -6.30 -16.47
CA LEU A 57 -3.54 -7.09 -15.72
C LEU A 57 -2.14 -7.01 -16.34
N VAL A 58 -2.04 -7.07 -17.67
CA VAL A 58 -0.76 -6.89 -18.37
C VAL A 58 -0.21 -5.49 -18.08
N LYS A 59 -1.03 -4.44 -18.23
CA LYS A 59 -0.59 -3.07 -18.02
C LYS A 59 -0.17 -2.80 -16.58
N ILE A 60 -0.93 -3.26 -15.58
CA ILE A 60 -0.56 -3.13 -14.17
C ILE A 60 0.79 -3.82 -13.89
N LYS A 61 1.02 -5.02 -14.45
CA LYS A 61 2.32 -5.72 -14.32
C LYS A 61 3.48 -4.96 -14.96
N GLU A 62 3.25 -4.24 -16.06
CA GLU A 62 4.26 -3.37 -16.66
C GLU A 62 4.63 -2.22 -15.73
N VAL A 63 3.63 -1.49 -15.22
CA VAL A 63 3.86 -0.35 -14.31
C VAL A 63 4.54 -0.81 -13.03
N LEU A 64 4.18 -1.98 -12.50
CA LEU A 64 4.83 -2.58 -11.32
C LEU A 64 6.33 -2.88 -11.52
N LYS A 65 6.82 -3.08 -12.75
CA LYS A 65 8.26 -3.29 -13.00
C LYS A 65 9.06 -1.99 -12.91
N GLU A 66 8.39 -0.84 -12.90
CA GLU A 66 9.00 0.49 -12.78
C GLU A 66 9.03 0.98 -11.33
N LEU A 67 8.46 0.21 -10.39
CA LEU A 67 8.41 0.50 -8.96
C LEU A 67 9.73 0.16 -8.26
#